data_AF-A0AAN6FRN8-F1
#
_entry.id   AF-A0AAN6FRN8-F1
#
_cell.length_a   1.000
_cell.length_b   1.000
_cell.length_c   1.000
_cell.angle_alpha   90.00
_cell.angle_beta   90.00
_cell.angle_gamma   90.00
#
_symmetry.space_group_name_H-M   'P 1'
#
loop_
_entity.id
_entity.type
_entity.pdbx_description
1 polymer ?
#
loop_
_entity_poly.entity_id
_entity_poly.type
_entity_poly.pdbx_seq_one_letter_code
_entity_poly.pdbx_strand_id
1 'polypeptide(L)'
;MLIAQAHEYHGPNTQHAMTSEIKQLIQNLVQLSQTARRLPTRIPLDIIEYVEQTRNPDIYTREFVELVMRYNQQLRGRTEAFGNFRHILAREMASAIPEIKDDVNQVIEVTGGRVEH
;
A
#
# COMPACT_ATOMS: atom_id res chain seq x y z
N MET A 1 0.41 19.47 -34.73
CA MET A 1 1.53 18.68 -34.18
C MET A 1 2.83 19.43 -34.45
N LEU A 2 3.38 20.03 -33.41
CA LEU A 2 4.61 20.84 -33.45
C LEU A 2 5.79 20.12 -34.12
N ILE A 3 5.92 18.80 -33.87
CA ILE A 3 6.97 17.95 -34.47
C ILE A 3 6.77 17.79 -35.99
N ALA A 4 5.53 17.69 -36.46
CA ALA A 4 5.22 17.59 -37.89
C ALA A 4 5.45 18.92 -38.63
N GLN A 5 5.07 20.04 -38.02
CA GLN A 5 5.26 21.40 -38.56
C GLN A 5 6.75 21.81 -38.61
N ALA A 6 7.57 21.31 -37.68
CA ALA A 6 9.02 21.51 -37.71
C ALA A 6 9.70 20.68 -38.81
N HIS A 7 9.10 19.55 -39.20
CA HIS A 7 9.60 18.68 -40.27
C HIS A 7 9.26 19.22 -41.67
N GLU A 8 8.10 19.85 -41.84
CA GLU A 8 7.62 20.44 -43.10
C GLU A 8 7.66 21.99 -43.05
N TYR A 9 8.85 22.57 -43.22
CA TYR A 9 8.98 24.02 -43.30
C TYR A 9 8.47 24.54 -44.65
N HIS A 10 7.39 25.33 -44.65
CA HIS A 10 6.77 25.92 -45.85
C HIS A 10 6.72 27.45 -45.80
N GLY A 11 7.65 28.09 -45.08
CA GLY A 11 7.80 29.55 -45.05
C GLY A 11 7.03 30.26 -43.92
N PRO A 12 6.60 31.53 -44.10
CA PRO A 12 6.08 32.39 -43.02
C PRO A 12 4.83 31.84 -42.31
N ASN A 13 4.00 31.10 -43.04
CA ASN A 13 2.79 30.46 -42.51
C ASN A 13 3.12 29.35 -41.52
N THR A 14 4.16 28.55 -41.78
CA THR A 14 4.66 27.54 -40.83
C THR A 14 5.19 28.21 -39.55
N GLN A 15 5.85 29.37 -39.66
CA GLN A 15 6.33 30.10 -38.47
C GLN A 15 5.19 30.61 -37.57
N HIS A 16 4.12 31.12 -38.18
CA HIS A 16 2.94 31.57 -37.43
C HIS A 16 2.21 30.40 -36.77
N ALA A 17 2.02 29.30 -37.50
CA ALA A 17 1.41 28.07 -36.98
C ALA A 17 2.23 27.49 -35.81
N MET A 18 3.56 27.43 -35.95
CA MET A 18 4.47 26.93 -34.91
C MET A 18 4.46 27.82 -33.67
N THR A 19 4.41 29.14 -33.85
CA THR A 19 4.30 30.10 -32.74
C THR A 19 2.97 29.93 -31.99
N SER A 20 1.87 29.71 -32.71
CA SER A 20 0.56 29.43 -32.11
C SER A 20 0.55 28.12 -31.31
N GLU A 21 1.13 27.06 -31.87
CA GLU A 21 1.25 25.75 -31.23
C GLU A 21 2.14 25.80 -29.97
N ILE A 22 3.25 26.54 -30.00
CA ILE A 22 4.11 26.74 -28.82
C ILE A 22 3.33 27.47 -27.72
N LYS A 23 2.60 28.54 -28.07
CA LYS A 23 1.75 29.26 -27.12
C LYS A 23 0.69 28.34 -26.50
N GLN A 24 0.07 27.48 -27.30
CA GLN A 24 -0.90 26.51 -26.82
C GLN A 24 -0.26 25.47 -25.88
N LEU A 25 0.91 24.95 -26.22
CA LEU A 25 1.65 24.01 -25.37
C LEU A 25 2.00 24.63 -24.01
N ILE A 26 2.48 25.88 -24.01
CA ILE A 26 2.79 26.61 -22.77
C ILE A 26 1.52 26.77 -21.92
N GLN A 27 0.41 27.19 -22.53
CA GLN A 27 -0.87 27.32 -21.83
C GLN A 27 -1.33 25.99 -21.22
N ASN A 28 -1.22 24.89 -21.98
CA ASN A 28 -1.57 23.56 -21.51
C ASN A 28 -0.68 23.12 -20.33
N LEU A 29 0.63 23.38 -20.38
CA LEU A 29 1.55 23.06 -19.28
C LEU A 29 1.25 23.87 -18.00
N VAL A 30 0.90 25.16 -18.15
CA VAL A 30 0.49 26.01 -17.02
C VAL A 30 -0.81 25.48 -16.40
N GLN A 31 -1.80 25.15 -17.23
CA GLN A 31 -3.05 24.56 -16.76
C GLN A 31 -2.83 23.22 -16.06
N LEU A 32 -1.95 22.37 -16.61
CA LEU A 32 -1.58 21.09 -16.00
C LEU A 32 -0.93 21.30 -14.63
N SER A 33 0.04 22.21 -14.50
CA SER A 33 0.69 22.54 -13.22
C SER A 33 -0.29 23.07 -12.17
N GLN A 34 -1.26 23.89 -12.59
CA GLN A 34 -2.29 24.42 -11.68
C GLN A 34 -3.28 23.33 -11.26
N THR A 35 -3.65 22.44 -12.17
CA THR A 35 -4.59 21.34 -11.91
C THR A 35 -3.95 20.25 -11.06
N ALA A 36 -2.69 19.93 -11.29
CA ALA A 36 -1.94 18.93 -10.51
C ALA A 36 -1.90 19.26 -9.01
N ARG A 37 -1.86 20.55 -8.65
CA ARG A 37 -1.93 20.99 -7.23
C ARG A 37 -3.24 20.65 -6.54
N ARG A 38 -4.31 20.38 -7.29
CA ARG A 38 -5.62 19.97 -6.77
C ARG A 38 -5.74 18.46 -6.60
N LEU A 39 -4.79 17.69 -7.13
CA LEU A 39 -4.78 16.24 -7.01
C LEU A 39 -4.14 15.82 -5.68
N PRO A 40 -4.56 14.69 -5.10
CA PRO A 40 -3.90 14.12 -3.94
C PRO A 40 -2.43 13.80 -4.28
N THR A 41 -1.52 14.34 -3.49
CA THR A 41 -0.06 14.24 -3.70
C THR A 41 0.59 13.08 -2.94
N ARG A 42 -0.19 12.31 -2.18
CA ARG A 42 0.36 11.17 -1.42
C ARG A 42 0.35 9.92 -2.30
N ILE A 43 1.41 9.78 -3.07
CA ILE A 43 1.72 8.57 -3.83
C ILE A 43 2.91 7.89 -3.16
N PRO A 44 2.86 6.58 -2.87
CA PRO A 44 4.03 5.84 -2.40
C PRO A 44 5.22 5.99 -3.36
N LEU A 45 6.43 6.19 -2.82
CA LEU A 45 7.64 6.33 -3.64
C LEU A 45 7.88 5.08 -4.51
N ASP A 46 7.54 3.90 -4.00
CA ASP A 46 7.64 2.64 -4.73
C ASP A 46 6.87 2.65 -6.06
N ILE A 47 5.76 3.38 -6.16
CA ILE A 47 5.00 3.51 -7.41
C ILE A 47 5.78 4.32 -8.45
N ILE A 48 6.58 5.31 -8.02
CA ILE A 48 7.43 6.09 -8.94
C ILE A 48 8.44 5.17 -9.61
N GLU A 49 9.06 4.27 -8.85
CA GLU A 49 10.01 3.28 -9.39
C GLU A 49 9.35 2.35 -10.43
N TYR A 50 8.11 1.91 -10.19
CA TYR A 50 7.36 1.12 -11.18
C TYR A 50 7.17 1.87 -12.49
N VAL A 51 6.83 3.16 -12.43
CA VAL A 51 6.64 4.00 -13.63
C VAL A 51 7.98 4.25 -14.34
N GLU A 52 9.05 4.55 -13.61
CA GLU A 52 10.40 4.74 -14.18
C GLU A 52 10.89 3.48 -14.91
N GLN A 53 10.54 2.30 -14.40
CA GLN A 53 10.87 1.00 -15.03
C GLN A 53 9.87 0.57 -16.12
N THR A 54 8.92 1.44 -16.51
CA THR A 54 7.86 1.13 -17.50
C THR A 54 6.98 -0.07 -17.08
N ARG A 55 6.90 -0.39 -15.78
CA ARG A 55 5.98 -1.41 -15.24
C ARG A 55 4.61 -0.80 -14.98
N ASN A 56 3.56 -1.62 -15.08
CA ASN A 56 2.21 -1.18 -14.75
C ASN A 56 2.10 -0.91 -13.22
N PRO A 57 1.80 0.33 -12.78
CA PRO A 57 1.66 0.65 -11.35
C PRO A 57 0.52 -0.10 -10.64
N ASP A 58 -0.45 -0.64 -11.38
CA ASP A 58 -1.51 -1.48 -10.81
C ASP A 58 -0.95 -2.77 -10.19
N ILE A 59 0.20 -3.24 -10.68
CA ILE A 59 0.89 -4.43 -10.14
C ILE A 59 1.34 -4.16 -8.70
N TYR A 60 1.89 -2.98 -8.40
CA TYR A 60 2.27 -2.61 -7.04
C TYR A 60 1.07 -2.67 -6.09
N THR A 61 -0.07 -2.10 -6.52
CA THR A 61 -1.29 -2.09 -5.71
C THR A 61 -1.76 -3.51 -5.41
N ARG A 62 -1.75 -4.41 -6.42
CA ARG A 62 -2.08 -5.83 -6.23
C ARG A 62 -1.12 -6.50 -5.25
N GLU A 63 0.19 -6.34 -5.44
CA GLU A 63 1.23 -6.95 -4.59
C GLU A 63 1.14 -6.44 -3.14
N PHE A 64 0.83 -5.16 -2.96
CA PHE A 64 0.63 -4.57 -1.63
C PHE A 64 -0.58 -5.19 -0.92
N VAL A 65 -1.71 -5.33 -1.60
CA VAL A 65 -2.90 -5.99 -1.02
C VAL A 65 -2.59 -7.45 -0.67
N GLU A 66 -1.93 -8.19 -1.56
CA GLU A 66 -1.51 -9.58 -1.32
C GLU A 66 -0.56 -9.70 -0.13
N LEU A 67 0.37 -8.76 0.03
CA LEU A 67 1.29 -8.69 1.16
C LEU A 67 0.53 -8.47 2.48
N VAL A 68 -0.38 -7.50 2.52
CA VAL A 68 -1.19 -7.20 3.71
C VAL A 68 -2.06 -8.40 4.10
N MET A 69 -2.69 -9.05 3.12
CA MET A 69 -3.50 -10.26 3.37
C MET A 69 -2.65 -11.38 3.97
N ARG A 70 -1.48 -11.66 3.38
CA ARG A 70 -0.55 -12.69 3.88
C ARG A 70 -0.10 -12.38 5.30
N TYR A 71 0.26 -11.13 5.58
CA TYR A 71 0.70 -10.72 6.90
C TYR A 71 -0.40 -10.85 7.95
N ASN A 72 -1.64 -10.47 7.60
CA ASN A 72 -2.79 -10.61 8.49
C ASN A 72 -3.07 -12.08 8.81
N GLN A 73 -3.08 -12.96 7.81
CA GLN A 73 -3.25 -14.40 8.00
C GLN A 73 -2.14 -14.98 8.89
N GLN A 74 -0.88 -14.59 8.65
CA GLN A 74 0.25 -15.03 9.46
C GLN A 74 0.13 -14.57 10.92
N LEU A 75 -0.22 -13.31 11.16
CA LEU A 75 -0.43 -12.78 12.50
C LEU A 75 -1.58 -13.48 13.23
N ARG A 76 -2.68 -13.73 12.53
CA ARG A 76 -3.81 -14.48 13.06
C ARG A 76 -3.39 -15.89 13.46
N GLY A 77 -2.74 -16.64 12.56
CA GLY A 77 -2.26 -18.00 12.85
C GLY A 77 -1.28 -18.04 14.02
N ARG A 78 -0.38 -17.05 14.12
CA ARG A 78 0.55 -16.93 15.26
C ARG A 78 -0.18 -16.66 16.58
N THR A 79 -1.19 -15.79 16.55
CA THR A 79 -2.02 -15.47 17.72
C THR A 79 -2.80 -16.70 18.18
N GLU A 80 -3.42 -17.43 17.25
CA GLU A 80 -4.14 -18.68 17.54
C GLU A 80 -3.19 -19.75 18.10
N ALA A 81 -1.99 -19.92 17.52
CA ALA A 81 -0.99 -20.88 18.01
C ALA A 81 -0.53 -20.56 19.43
N PHE A 82 -0.24 -19.30 19.75
CA PHE A 82 0.11 -18.90 21.11
C PHE A 82 -1.05 -19.06 22.09
N GLY A 83 -2.28 -18.77 21.66
CA GLY A 83 -3.48 -19.05 22.45
C GLY A 83 -3.59 -20.53 22.80
N ASN A 84 -3.43 -21.42 21.82
CA ASN A 84 -3.45 -22.86 22.03
C ASN A 84 -2.33 -23.33 22.97
N PHE A 85 -1.10 -22.84 22.75
CA PHE A 85 0.03 -23.15 23.63
C PHE A 85 -0.25 -22.75 25.08
N ARG A 86 -0.80 -21.55 25.31
CA ARG A 86 -1.21 -21.09 26.64
C ARG A 86 -2.22 -22.05 27.28
N HIS A 87 -3.28 -22.45 26.57
CA HIS A 87 -4.30 -23.34 27.15
C HIS A 87 -3.71 -24.71 27.51
N ILE A 88 -2.86 -25.27 26.66
CA ILE A 88 -2.18 -26.54 26.94
C ILE A 88 -1.29 -26.40 28.18
N LEU A 89 -0.43 -25.39 28.22
CA LEU A 89 0.48 -25.17 29.33
C LEU A 89 -0.27 -24.96 30.66
N ALA A 90 -1.33 -24.15 30.65
CA ALA A 90 -2.16 -23.92 31.81
C ALA A 90 -2.81 -25.21 32.34
N ARG A 91 -3.33 -26.05 31.43
CA ARG A 91 -3.91 -27.34 31.80
C ARG A 91 -2.89 -28.27 32.44
N GLU A 92 -1.69 -28.40 31.85
CA GLU A 92 -0.63 -29.24 32.41
C GLU A 92 -0.15 -28.70 33.78
N MET A 93 -0.03 -27.37 33.94
CA MET A 93 0.33 -26.74 35.22
C MET A 93 -0.73 -26.99 36.31
N ALA A 94 -2.01 -26.81 35.99
CA ALA A 94 -3.11 -27.04 36.93
C ALA A 94 -3.26 -28.52 37.32
N SER A 95 -2.90 -29.44 36.41
CA SER A 95 -2.90 -30.89 36.66
C SER A 95 -1.71 -31.31 37.54
N ALA A 96 -0.51 -30.79 37.26
CA ALA A 96 0.70 -31.14 38.00
C ALA A 96 0.79 -30.48 39.38
N ILE A 97 0.22 -29.27 39.52
CA ILE A 97 0.28 -28.46 40.75
C ILE A 97 -1.12 -27.89 41.03
N PRO A 98 -1.99 -28.63 41.73
CA PRO A 98 -3.37 -28.20 41.98
C PRO A 98 -3.49 -26.90 42.78
N GLU A 99 -2.49 -26.58 43.60
CA GLU A 99 -2.47 -25.41 44.50
C GLU A 99 -2.44 -24.07 43.74
N ILE A 100 -1.90 -24.05 42.52
CA ILE A 100 -1.77 -22.84 41.70
C ILE A 100 -2.86 -22.72 40.63
N LYS A 101 -3.87 -23.61 40.65
CA LYS A 101 -4.91 -23.67 39.61
C LYS A 101 -5.65 -22.34 39.47
N ASP A 102 -5.97 -21.69 40.59
CA ASP A 102 -6.70 -20.42 40.58
C ASP A 102 -5.84 -19.27 40.02
N ASP A 103 -4.55 -19.23 40.37
CA ASP A 103 -3.58 -18.27 39.81
C ASP A 103 -3.42 -18.45 38.30
N VAL A 104 -3.31 -19.71 37.83
CA VAL A 104 -3.21 -20.04 36.41
C VAL A 104 -4.48 -19.64 35.65
N ASN A 105 -5.66 -19.86 36.23
CA ASN A 105 -6.93 -19.42 35.66
C ASN A 105 -6.99 -17.90 35.53
N GLN A 106 -6.56 -17.17 36.56
CA GLN A 106 -6.48 -15.71 36.51
C GLN A 106 -5.55 -15.22 35.39
N VAL A 107 -4.40 -15.88 35.19
CA VAL A 107 -3.46 -15.56 34.10
C VAL A 107 -4.09 -15.80 32.71
N ILE A 108 -4.87 -16.85 32.54
CA ILE A 108 -5.58 -17.11 31.28
C ILE A 108 -6.56 -15.96 30.97
N GLU A 109 -7.35 -15.53 31.94
CA GLU A 109 -8.34 -14.47 31.74
C GLU A 109 -7.71 -13.12 31.41
N VAL A 110 -6.67 -12.71 32.16
CA VAL A 110 -5.99 -11.42 31.90
C VAL A 110 -5.22 -11.39 30.58
N THR A 111 -4.85 -12.56 30.05
CA THR A 111 -4.22 -12.69 28.73
C THR A 111 -5.23 -12.87 27.59
N GLY A 112 -6.53 -12.66 27.85
CA GLY A 112 -7.59 -12.71 26.85
C GLY A 112 -8.03 -14.13 26.48
N GLY A 113 -7.70 -15.12 27.31
CA GLY A 113 -8.22 -16.49 27.21
C GLY A 113 -9.53 -16.67 27.95
N ARG A 114 -10.16 -17.82 27.72
CA ARG A 114 -11.33 -18.25 28.49
C ARG A 114 -10.95 -19.52 29.23
N VAL A 115 -11.29 -19.57 30.51
CA VAL A 115 -11.16 -20.77 31.31
C VAL A 115 -12.28 -21.72 30.88
N GLU A 116 -11.92 -22.91 30.41
CA GLU A 116 -12.89 -23.97 30.15
C GLU A 116 -13.17 -24.69 31.47
N HIS A 117 -14.43 -24.69 31.91
CA HIS A 117 -14.88 -25.32 33.16
C HIS A 117 -15.01 -26.84 33.03
#